data_AF-A0A8T2MII5-F1
#
_entry.id   AF-A0A8T2MII5-F1
#
_cell.length_a   1.000
_cell.length_b   1.000
_cell.length_c   1.000
_cell.angle_alpha   90.00
_cell.angle_beta   90.00
_cell.angle_gamma   90.00
#
_symmetry.space_group_name_H-M   'P 1'
#
loop_
_entity.id
_entity.type
_entity.pdbx_description
1 polymer ?
#
loop_
_entity_poly.entity_id
_entity_poly.type
_entity_poly.pdbx_seq_one_letter_code
_entity_poly.pdbx_strand_id
1 'polypeptide(L)'
;MLLLCLLSFGVLLWELLTGEVPYREIDALAVAYGVAMSKLTLPIPSTCPEPFSALLQECWSSEPRRRPGFGCIVPRLQRIEQSAMLSQMPLESFHSMQDDWRLEIQEMFDELRAKEKELRSWEEELARAAEEQREQEEQLRRREQELAEREIDIVERELNIIIQQINQEKPRVRKRKGHFKKSRLLKLGRDGNRISLPSGGWRENCTYYQFSSPISAVSSLS
;
A
#
# COMPACT_ATOMS: atom_id res chain seq x y z
N MET A 1 31.41 5.93 -10.08
CA MET A 1 32.51 6.56 -9.32
C MET A 1 32.37 8.06 -9.19
N LEU A 2 32.22 8.84 -10.28
CA LEU A 2 32.21 10.33 -10.20
C LEU A 2 31.04 10.93 -9.39
N LEU A 3 29.91 10.23 -9.28
CA LEU A 3 28.75 10.68 -8.49
C LEU A 3 29.02 10.71 -6.97
N LEU A 4 29.95 9.92 -6.45
CA LEU A 4 30.25 9.95 -5.01
C LEU A 4 31.22 11.08 -4.67
N CYS A 5 32.18 11.39 -5.55
CA CYS A 5 33.21 12.39 -5.30
C CYS A 5 32.65 13.82 -5.10
N LEU A 6 31.59 14.17 -5.83
CA LEU A 6 30.96 15.48 -5.72
C LEU A 6 30.04 15.57 -4.49
N LEU A 7 29.39 14.46 -4.10
CA LEU A 7 28.66 14.39 -2.84
C LEU A 7 29.60 14.52 -1.65
N SER A 8 30.72 13.78 -1.66
CA SER A 8 31.74 13.87 -0.61
C SER A 8 32.37 15.25 -0.54
N PHE A 9 32.61 15.91 -1.69
CA PHE A 9 33.09 17.28 -1.72
C PHE A 9 32.05 18.25 -1.11
N GLY A 10 30.77 18.11 -1.42
CA GLY A 10 29.71 18.92 -0.81
C GLY A 10 29.63 18.75 0.71
N VAL A 11 29.77 17.52 1.22
CA VAL A 11 29.82 17.24 2.67
C VAL A 11 31.06 17.88 3.30
N LEU A 12 32.23 17.75 2.69
CA LEU A 12 33.46 18.38 3.17
C LEU A 12 33.38 19.91 3.16
N LEU A 13 32.80 20.50 2.12
CA LEU A 13 32.61 21.95 2.02
C LEU A 13 31.66 22.43 3.13
N TRP A 14 30.58 21.69 3.39
CA TRP A 14 29.66 21.98 4.48
C TRP A 14 30.38 21.89 5.84
N GLU A 15 31.14 20.82 6.09
CA GLU A 15 31.93 20.62 7.32
C GLU A 15 32.95 21.76 7.53
N LEU A 16 33.61 22.23 6.47
CA LEU A 16 34.52 23.37 6.56
C LEU A 16 33.80 24.69 6.90
N LEU A 17 32.61 24.90 6.34
CA LEU A 17 31.85 26.13 6.52
C LEU A 17 31.21 26.22 7.91
N THR A 18 30.59 25.12 8.36
CA THR A 18 29.85 25.08 9.63
C THR A 18 30.75 24.67 10.79
N GLY A 19 31.83 23.94 10.51
CA GLY A 19 32.68 23.34 11.55
C GLY A 19 31.96 22.27 12.36
N GLU A 20 30.83 21.75 11.87
CA GLU A 20 30.02 20.73 12.53
C GLU A 20 30.26 19.35 11.95
N VAL A 21 30.03 18.33 12.78
CA VAL A 21 30.12 16.94 12.33
C VAL A 21 28.85 16.60 11.53
N PRO A 22 28.97 16.19 10.25
CA PRO A 22 27.81 15.85 9.44
C PRO A 22 27.08 14.65 10.06
N TYR A 23 25.76 14.78 10.23
CA TYR A 23 24.88 13.74 10.78
C TYR A 23 25.30 13.23 12.17
N ARG A 24 25.74 14.14 13.04
CA ARG A 24 26.11 13.84 14.43
C ARG A 24 24.99 13.05 15.14
N GLU A 25 25.37 11.93 15.77
CA GLU A 25 24.46 11.04 16.53
C GLU A 25 23.36 10.34 15.71
N ILE A 26 23.45 10.35 14.37
CA ILE A 26 22.55 9.59 13.50
C ILE A 26 23.23 8.27 13.10
N ASP A 27 22.45 7.19 13.04
CA ASP A 27 22.96 5.88 12.62
C ASP A 27 23.46 5.92 11.15
N ALA A 28 24.65 5.35 10.92
CA ALA A 28 25.31 5.41 9.61
C ALA A 28 24.50 4.71 8.51
N LEU A 29 23.72 3.67 8.85
CA LEU A 29 22.85 2.99 7.89
C LEU A 29 21.65 3.86 7.53
N ALA A 30 21.07 4.55 8.51
CA ALA A 30 19.99 5.52 8.28
C ALA A 30 20.44 6.67 7.38
N VAL A 31 21.65 7.20 7.60
CA VAL A 31 22.26 8.22 6.73
C VAL A 31 22.49 7.68 5.33
N ALA A 32 23.12 6.51 5.19
CA ALA A 32 23.38 5.91 3.89
C ALA A 32 22.10 5.66 3.09
N TYR A 33 21.05 5.17 3.75
CA TYR A 33 19.74 4.98 3.14
C TYR A 33 19.08 6.31 2.76
N GLY A 34 19.12 7.30 3.66
CA GLY A 34 18.56 8.63 3.42
C GLY A 34 19.21 9.35 2.24
N VAL A 35 20.55 9.27 2.14
CA VAL A 35 21.32 9.84 1.02
C VAL A 35 21.08 9.05 -0.27
N ALA A 36 21.04 7.71 -0.21
CA ALA A 36 20.77 6.88 -1.39
C ALA A 36 19.37 7.13 -1.98
N MET A 37 18.40 7.45 -1.12
CA MET A 37 17.03 7.76 -1.51
C MET A 37 16.81 9.26 -1.80
N SER A 38 17.87 10.09 -1.75
CA SER A 38 17.80 11.56 -1.86
C SER A 38 16.79 12.20 -0.90
N LYS A 39 16.52 11.57 0.24
CA LYS A 39 15.58 12.04 1.27
C LYS A 39 16.27 12.81 2.39
N LEU A 40 17.59 12.70 2.48
CA LEU A 40 18.37 13.31 3.55
C LEU A 40 19.48 14.17 2.95
N THR A 41 19.37 15.48 3.12
CA THR A 41 20.42 16.47 2.79
C THR A 41 20.80 17.22 4.05
N LEU A 42 22.06 17.64 4.16
CA LEU A 42 22.48 18.45 5.29
C LEU A 42 21.76 19.81 5.25
N PRO A 43 21.32 20.33 6.40
CA PRO A 43 20.69 21.63 6.47
C PRO A 43 21.68 22.73 6.06
N ILE A 44 21.26 23.60 5.14
CA ILE A 44 22.03 24.79 4.77
C ILE A 44 21.48 25.94 5.60
N PRO A 45 22.29 26.58 6.47
CA PRO A 45 21.81 27.65 7.32
C PRO A 45 21.34 28.84 6.49
N SER A 46 20.32 29.53 6.97
CA SER A 46 19.65 30.62 6.24
C SER A 46 20.54 31.82 5.95
N THR A 47 21.54 32.05 6.82
CA THR A 47 22.50 33.16 6.70
C THR A 47 23.76 32.77 5.92
N CYS A 48 23.81 31.56 5.34
CA CYS A 48 24.91 31.13 4.49
C CYS A 48 24.98 31.99 3.22
N PRO A 49 26.18 32.43 2.78
CA PRO A 49 26.30 33.18 1.54
C PRO A 49 25.75 32.42 0.35
N GLU A 50 24.94 33.10 -0.47
CA GLU A 50 24.32 32.57 -1.69
C GLU A 50 25.27 31.77 -2.60
N PRO A 51 26.53 32.18 -2.87
CA PRO A 51 27.38 31.40 -3.75
C PRO A 51 27.81 30.05 -3.16
N PHE A 52 27.90 29.92 -1.83
CA PHE A 52 28.16 28.64 -1.16
C PHE A 52 26.92 27.77 -1.11
N SER A 53 25.76 28.34 -0.76
CA SER A 53 24.50 27.60 -0.71
C SER A 53 24.12 27.03 -2.09
N ALA A 54 24.30 27.81 -3.16
CA ALA A 54 24.09 27.35 -4.53
C ALA A 54 25.04 26.20 -4.91
N LEU A 55 26.32 26.29 -4.56
CA LEU A 55 27.29 25.21 -4.79
C LEU A 55 26.91 23.93 -4.06
N LEU A 56 26.50 24.02 -2.78
CA LEU A 56 26.05 22.87 -1.98
C LEU A 56 24.81 22.21 -2.58
N GLN A 57 23.79 23.00 -2.94
CA GLN A 57 22.56 22.51 -3.58
C GLN A 57 22.83 21.82 -4.92
N GLU A 58 23.72 22.39 -5.74
CA GLU A 58 24.14 21.80 -7.00
C GLU A 58 24.90 20.48 -6.79
N CYS A 59 25.77 20.40 -5.77
CA CYS A 59 26.50 19.17 -5.42
C CYS A 59 25.57 18.05 -4.93
N TRP A 60 24.51 18.40 -4.18
CA TRP A 60 23.52 17.45 -3.65
C TRP A 60 22.32 17.20 -4.56
N SER A 61 22.31 17.75 -5.77
CA SER A 61 21.22 17.49 -6.72
C SER A 61 21.11 16.01 -7.07
N SER A 62 19.88 15.48 -7.04
CA SER A 62 19.55 14.13 -7.49
C SER A 62 19.75 13.94 -9.00
N GLU A 63 19.69 15.02 -9.78
CA GLU A 63 19.85 14.99 -11.23
C GLU A 63 21.35 15.06 -11.60
N PRO A 64 21.92 14.01 -12.21
CA PRO A 64 23.34 13.99 -12.57
C PRO A 64 23.75 15.13 -13.52
N ARG A 65 22.80 15.61 -14.35
CA ARG A 65 23.05 16.69 -15.32
C ARG A 65 23.15 18.08 -14.69
N ARG A 66 22.52 18.29 -13.53
CA ARG A 66 22.58 19.57 -12.80
C ARG A 66 23.85 19.72 -11.97
N ARG A 67 24.62 18.64 -11.84
CA ARG A 67 25.77 18.61 -10.97
C ARG A 67 27.00 19.20 -11.68
N PRO A 68 27.61 20.27 -11.15
CA PRO A 68 28.79 20.89 -11.75
C PRO A 68 29.97 19.91 -11.66
N GLY A 69 30.74 19.81 -12.74
CA GLY A 69 32.02 19.12 -12.71
C GLY A 69 33.06 19.92 -11.91
N PHE A 70 34.10 19.25 -11.39
CA PHE A 70 35.20 19.91 -10.67
C PHE A 70 35.84 21.07 -11.46
N GLY A 71 35.87 20.99 -12.80
CA GLY A 71 36.35 22.07 -13.66
C GLY A 71 35.55 23.38 -13.56
N CYS A 72 34.29 23.33 -13.13
CA CYS A 72 33.45 24.51 -12.90
C CYS A 72 33.43 24.96 -11.44
N ILE A 73 33.68 24.04 -10.49
CA ILE A 73 33.67 24.32 -9.04
C ILE A 73 34.87 25.17 -8.63
N VAL A 74 36.08 24.79 -9.06
CA VAL A 74 37.33 25.51 -8.73
C VAL A 74 37.29 27.00 -9.11
N PRO A 75 36.93 27.39 -10.36
CA PRO A 75 36.87 28.81 -10.72
C PRO A 75 35.75 29.57 -9.99
N ARG A 76 34.67 28.90 -9.56
CA ARG A 76 33.64 29.52 -8.72
C ARG A 76 34.18 29.80 -7.32
N LEU A 77 34.88 28.86 -6.70
CA LEU A 77 35.50 29.05 -5.39
C LEU A 77 36.55 30.17 -5.42
N GLN A 78 37.39 30.22 -6.46
CA GLN A 78 38.35 31.31 -6.65
C GLN A 78 37.67 32.67 -6.78
N ARG A 79 36.53 32.74 -7.48
CA ARG A 79 35.74 33.98 -7.58
C ARG A 79 35.14 34.39 -6.24
N ILE A 80 34.71 33.43 -5.42
CA ILE A 80 34.17 33.67 -4.08
C ILE A 80 35.28 34.17 -3.15
N GLU A 81 36.47 33.56 -3.19
CA GLU A 81 37.65 34.01 -2.46
C GLU A 81 38.05 35.44 -2.83
N GLN A 82 38.06 35.75 -4.13
CA GLN A 82 38.34 37.09 -4.65
C GLN A 82 37.22 38.09 -4.38
N SER A 83 36.04 37.62 -3.99
CA SER A 83 34.94 38.50 -3.65
C SER A 83 35.23 39.19 -2.31
N ALA A 84 34.85 40.47 -2.23
CA ALA A 84 34.99 41.29 -1.04
C ALA A 84 34.36 40.66 0.22
N MET A 85 33.42 39.72 0.05
CA MET A 85 32.67 39.10 1.13
C MET A 85 33.53 38.27 2.09
N LEU A 86 34.53 37.53 1.59
CA LEU A 86 35.46 36.78 2.45
C LEU A 86 36.74 37.58 2.74
N SER A 87 37.20 38.36 1.76
CA SER A 87 38.46 39.10 1.89
C SER A 87 38.36 40.33 2.81
N GLN A 88 37.17 40.92 2.98
CA GLN A 88 36.95 42.13 3.80
C GLN A 88 36.18 41.87 5.10
N MET A 89 35.70 40.64 5.34
CA MET A 89 34.95 40.32 6.55
C MET A 89 35.88 40.11 7.75
N PRO A 90 35.65 40.78 8.90
CA PRO A 90 36.39 40.50 10.12
C PRO A 90 36.16 39.07 10.60
N LEU A 91 37.23 38.41 11.08
CA LEU A 91 37.18 37.03 11.62
C LEU A 91 36.16 36.87 12.76
N GLU A 92 36.03 37.87 13.63
CA GLU A 92 35.05 37.87 14.73
C GLU A 92 33.60 37.79 14.22
N SER A 93 33.30 38.52 13.14
CA SER A 93 31.97 38.47 12.51
C SER A 93 31.70 37.12 11.85
N PHE A 94 32.74 36.48 11.30
CA PHE A 94 32.63 35.13 10.75
C PHE A 94 32.38 34.09 11.84
N HIS A 95 33.12 34.15 12.96
CA HIS A 95 32.96 33.20 14.07
C HIS A 95 31.59 33.31 14.73
N SER A 96 31.09 34.54 14.95
CA SER A 96 29.73 34.74 15.46
C SER A 96 28.68 34.12 14.53
N MET A 97 28.82 34.35 13.22
CA MET A 97 27.90 33.79 12.22
C MET A 97 28.00 32.27 12.15
N GLN A 98 29.21 31.73 12.30
CA GLN A 98 29.42 30.28 12.37
C GLN A 98 28.76 29.69 13.61
N ASP A 99 28.84 30.34 14.77
CA ASP A 99 28.17 29.89 15.99
C ASP A 99 26.63 29.93 15.85
N ASP A 100 26.08 30.97 15.21
CA ASP A 100 24.65 31.03 14.89
C ASP A 100 24.23 29.87 13.97
N TRP A 101 25.04 29.57 12.94
CA TRP A 101 24.79 28.42 12.06
C TRP A 101 24.84 27.09 12.81
N ARG A 102 25.77 26.92 13.76
CA ARG A 102 25.87 25.71 14.58
C ARG A 102 24.59 25.47 15.37
N LEU A 103 24.07 26.51 16.01
CA LEU A 103 22.83 26.44 16.78
C LEU A 103 21.63 26.11 15.88
N GLU A 104 21.49 26.79 14.74
CA GLU A 104 20.42 26.54 13.76
C GLU A 104 20.45 25.09 13.25
N ILE A 105 21.64 24.60 12.88
CA ILE A 105 21.83 23.22 12.41
C ILE A 105 21.49 22.22 13.51
N GLN A 106 21.91 22.47 14.75
CA GLN A 106 21.65 21.59 15.88
C GLN A 106 20.16 21.51 16.21
N GLU A 107 19.46 22.65 16.21
CA GLU A 107 18.01 22.69 16.40
C GLU A 107 17.26 21.91 15.31
N MET A 108 17.68 22.04 14.04
CA MET A 108 17.10 21.26 12.95
C MET A 108 17.31 19.74 13.13
N PHE A 109 18.48 19.31 13.60
CA PHE A 109 18.72 17.89 13.91
C PHE A 109 17.88 17.43 15.11
N ASP A 110 17.72 18.25 16.13
CA ASP A 110 16.86 17.96 17.28
C ASP A 110 15.39 17.78 16.86
N GLU A 111 14.88 18.66 15.99
CA GLU A 111 13.54 18.53 15.41
C GLU A 111 13.38 17.25 14.60
N LEU A 112 14.36 16.90 13.76
CA LEU A 112 14.34 15.66 12.98
C LEU A 112 14.26 14.44 13.91
N ARG A 113 15.02 14.44 15.01
CA ARG A 113 14.98 13.37 16.02
C ARG A 113 13.65 13.32 16.76
N ALA A 114 13.06 14.47 17.09
CA ALA A 114 11.75 14.53 17.72
C ALA A 114 10.66 13.93 16.80
N LYS A 115 10.63 14.35 15.53
CA LYS A 115 9.72 13.82 14.52
C LYS A 115 9.90 12.32 14.30
N GLU A 116 11.13 11.81 14.31
CA GLU A 116 11.39 10.38 14.19
C GLU A 116 10.77 9.59 15.36
N LYS A 117 10.92 10.09 16.59
CA LYS A 117 10.31 9.46 17.78
C LYS A 117 8.79 9.49 17.72
N GLU A 118 8.21 10.61 17.33
CA GLU A 118 6.76 10.72 17.12
C GLU A 118 6.28 9.71 16.09
N LEU A 119 6.98 9.61 14.95
CA LEU A 119 6.61 8.68 13.88
C LEU A 119 6.62 7.23 14.35
N ARG A 120 7.64 6.83 15.13
CA ARG A 120 7.70 5.50 15.75
C ARG A 120 6.54 5.24 16.71
N SER A 121 6.19 6.23 17.54
CA SER A 121 5.04 6.13 18.44
C SER A 121 3.73 5.93 17.67
N TRP A 122 3.54 6.69 16.58
CA TRP A 122 2.38 6.54 15.70
C TRP A 122 2.32 5.18 15.00
N GLU A 123 3.47 4.65 14.55
CA GLU A 123 3.56 3.31 13.97
C GLU A 123 3.12 2.22 14.99
N GLU A 124 3.53 2.34 16.25
CA GLU A 124 3.12 1.44 17.32
C GLU A 124 1.62 1.55 17.65
N GLU A 125 1.06 2.76 17.66
CA GLU A 125 -0.38 2.97 17.81
C GLU A 125 -1.19 2.36 16.65
N LEU A 126 -0.75 2.58 15.41
CA LEU A 126 -1.39 2.02 14.24
C LEU A 126 -1.33 0.49 14.24
N ALA A 127 -0.21 -0.10 14.65
CA ALA A 127 -0.06 -1.54 14.78
C ALA A 127 -1.02 -2.12 15.83
N ARG A 128 -1.17 -1.46 16.99
CA ARG A 128 -2.12 -1.88 18.03
C ARG A 128 -3.57 -1.79 17.56
N ALA A 129 -3.94 -0.69 16.89
CA ALA A 129 -5.28 -0.53 16.34
C ALA A 129 -5.59 -1.59 15.27
N ALA A 130 -4.61 -1.92 14.42
CA ALA A 130 -4.76 -2.97 13.42
C ALA A 130 -4.96 -4.35 14.05
N GLU A 131 -4.28 -4.64 15.16
CA GLU A 131 -4.46 -5.90 15.89
C GLU A 131 -5.84 -5.97 16.56
N GLU A 132 -6.27 -4.88 17.21
CA GLU A 132 -7.61 -4.82 17.81
C GLU A 132 -8.71 -5.01 16.77
N GLN A 133 -8.57 -4.41 15.59
CA GLN A 133 -9.51 -4.62 14.48
C GLN A 133 -9.55 -6.07 14.02
N ARG A 134 -8.38 -6.73 13.90
CA ARG A 134 -8.31 -8.15 13.56
C ARG A 134 -9.01 -9.03 14.59
N GLU A 135 -8.77 -8.78 15.87
CA GLU A 135 -9.43 -9.52 16.95
C GLU A 135 -10.95 -9.31 16.91
N GLN A 136 -11.42 -8.08 16.72
CA GLN A 136 -12.84 -7.78 16.58
C GLN A 136 -13.45 -8.49 15.35
N GLU A 137 -12.77 -8.46 14.21
CA GLU A 137 -13.19 -9.16 13.00
C GLU A 137 -13.25 -10.67 13.20
N GLU A 138 -12.27 -11.27 13.87
CA GLU A 138 -12.27 -12.69 14.19
C GLU A 138 -13.42 -13.09 15.13
N GLN A 139 -13.71 -12.27 16.15
CA GLN A 139 -14.84 -12.48 17.04
C GLN A 139 -16.16 -12.42 16.29
N LEU A 140 -16.34 -11.41 15.44
CA LEU A 140 -17.53 -11.28 14.59
C LEU A 140 -17.67 -12.49 13.66
N ARG A 141 -16.58 -12.90 13.01
CA ARG A 141 -16.57 -14.06 12.12
C ARG A 141 -16.95 -15.36 12.83
N ARG A 142 -16.43 -15.58 14.04
CA ARG A 142 -16.83 -16.74 14.87
C ARG A 142 -18.31 -16.70 15.19
N ARG A 143 -18.83 -15.52 15.55
CA ARG A 143 -20.25 -15.36 15.87
C ARG A 143 -21.13 -15.61 14.66
N GLU A 144 -20.75 -15.13 13.50
CA GLU A 144 -21.44 -15.41 12.24
C GLU A 144 -21.45 -16.91 11.92
N GLN A 145 -20.33 -17.61 12.11
CA GLN A 145 -20.25 -19.06 11.94
C GLN A 145 -21.19 -19.81 12.90
N GLU A 146 -21.19 -19.47 14.19
CA GLU A 146 -22.09 -20.07 15.18
C GLU A 146 -23.57 -19.85 14.80
N LEU A 147 -23.91 -18.66 14.30
CA LEU A 147 -25.27 -18.35 13.86
C LEU A 147 -25.64 -19.16 12.62
N ALA A 148 -24.75 -19.27 11.64
CA ALA A 148 -24.96 -20.06 10.43
C ALA A 148 -25.13 -21.56 10.74
N GLU A 149 -24.33 -22.11 11.66
CA GLU A 149 -24.48 -23.51 12.12
C GLU A 149 -25.85 -23.74 12.76
N ARG A 150 -26.30 -22.81 13.62
CA ARG A 150 -27.64 -22.90 14.23
C ARG A 150 -28.76 -22.82 13.20
N GLU A 151 -28.60 -21.98 12.19
CA GLU A 151 -29.56 -21.86 11.09
C GLU A 151 -29.66 -23.19 10.32
N ILE A 152 -28.52 -23.82 10.01
CA ILE A 152 -28.47 -25.14 9.36
C ILE A 152 -29.18 -26.20 10.22
N ASP A 153 -28.88 -26.27 11.51
CA ASP A 153 -29.51 -27.20 12.46
C ASP A 153 -31.03 -27.06 12.50
N ILE A 154 -31.53 -25.83 12.51
CA ILE A 154 -32.97 -25.54 12.51
C ILE A 154 -33.59 -26.02 11.19
N VAL A 155 -33.01 -25.65 10.05
CA VAL A 155 -33.48 -26.05 8.72
C VAL A 155 -33.47 -27.58 8.58
N GLU A 156 -32.45 -28.26 9.09
CA GLU A 156 -32.39 -29.72 9.08
C GLU A 156 -33.55 -30.35 9.88
N ARG A 157 -33.86 -29.81 11.05
CA ARG A 157 -35.01 -30.27 11.85
C ARG A 157 -36.33 -30.03 11.12
N GLU A 158 -36.53 -28.85 10.57
CA GLU A 158 -37.73 -28.51 9.79
C GLU A 158 -37.90 -29.44 8.58
N LEU A 159 -36.82 -29.68 7.84
CA LEU A 159 -36.79 -30.60 6.70
C LEU A 159 -37.17 -32.03 7.11
N ASN A 160 -36.62 -32.52 8.21
CA ASN A 160 -36.92 -33.85 8.73
C ASN A 160 -38.41 -34.02 9.07
N ILE A 161 -39.04 -33.00 9.67
CA ILE A 161 -40.48 -32.99 9.95
C ILE A 161 -41.28 -33.07 8.65
N ILE A 162 -40.95 -32.23 7.65
CA ILE A 162 -41.61 -32.21 6.35
C ILE A 162 -41.50 -33.58 5.65
N ILE A 163 -40.31 -34.19 5.65
CA ILE A 163 -40.08 -35.51 5.05
C ILE A 163 -40.95 -36.57 5.73
N GLN A 164 -41.04 -36.57 7.06
CA GLN A 164 -41.90 -37.52 7.78
C GLN A 164 -43.37 -37.32 7.41
N GLN A 165 -43.83 -36.07 7.31
CA GLN A 165 -45.21 -35.76 6.96
C GLN A 165 -45.55 -36.20 5.53
N ILE A 166 -44.67 -35.96 4.56
CA ILE A 166 -44.82 -36.46 3.17
C ILE A 166 -44.85 -37.99 3.14
N ASN A 167 -44.00 -38.66 3.92
CA ASN A 167 -43.98 -40.13 3.98
C ASN A 167 -45.25 -40.72 4.61
N GLN A 168 -45.88 -39.99 5.53
CA GLN A 168 -47.18 -40.34 6.09
C GLN A 168 -48.31 -40.08 5.07
N GLU A 169 -48.25 -38.96 4.35
CA GLU A 169 -49.17 -38.58 3.27
C GLU A 169 -48.73 -39.17 1.91
N LYS A 170 -48.49 -40.49 1.83
CA LYS A 170 -48.17 -41.14 0.55
C LYS A 170 -49.24 -40.78 -0.49
N PRO A 171 -48.88 -40.14 -1.62
CA PRO A 171 -49.86 -39.81 -2.64
C PRO A 171 -50.53 -41.11 -3.09
N ARG A 172 -51.87 -41.15 -3.01
CA ARG A 172 -52.65 -42.27 -3.52
C ARG A 172 -52.48 -42.31 -5.04
N VAL A 173 -51.46 -43.03 -5.49
CA VAL A 173 -51.22 -43.25 -6.92
C VAL A 173 -52.43 -44.02 -7.47
N ARG A 174 -53.25 -43.36 -8.30
CA ARG A 174 -54.34 -44.05 -9.01
C ARG A 174 -53.70 -45.15 -9.87
N LYS A 175 -53.94 -46.42 -9.52
CA LYS A 175 -53.54 -47.57 -10.35
C LYS A 175 -54.06 -47.32 -11.76
N ARG A 176 -53.17 -47.23 -12.75
CA ARG A 176 -53.59 -47.13 -14.17
C ARG A 176 -54.50 -48.33 -14.47
N LYS A 177 -55.77 -48.07 -14.79
CA LYS A 177 -56.68 -49.11 -15.27
C LYS A 177 -56.30 -49.46 -16.71
N GLY A 178 -55.82 -50.67 -16.91
CA GLY A 178 -55.52 -51.22 -18.23
C GLY A 178 -54.43 -52.28 -18.17
N HIS A 179 -54.63 -53.38 -18.89
CA HIS A 179 -53.60 -54.41 -19.04
C HIS A 179 -52.50 -53.84 -19.94
N PHE A 180 -51.37 -53.44 -19.37
CA PHE A 180 -50.21 -53.00 -20.14
C PHE A 180 -49.70 -54.19 -20.96
N LYS A 181 -49.91 -54.15 -22.28
CA LYS A 181 -49.39 -55.17 -23.20
C LYS A 181 -48.03 -54.69 -23.71
N LYS A 182 -46.95 -55.39 -23.32
CA LYS A 182 -45.55 -55.11 -23.77
C LYS A 182 -45.40 -55.04 -25.29
N SER A 183 -46.30 -55.67 -26.06
CA SER A 183 -46.33 -55.60 -27.52
C SER A 183 -46.54 -54.20 -28.10
N ARG A 184 -47.01 -53.22 -27.31
CA ARG A 184 -47.10 -51.81 -27.76
C ARG A 184 -45.77 -51.05 -27.68
N LEU A 185 -44.83 -51.48 -26.83
CA LEU A 185 -43.50 -50.84 -26.75
C LEU A 185 -42.63 -51.20 -27.96
N LEU A 186 -42.79 -52.42 -28.49
CA LEU A 186 -42.03 -52.92 -29.64
C LEU A 186 -42.41 -52.25 -30.98
N LYS A 187 -43.50 -51.47 -31.03
CA LYS A 187 -43.87 -50.69 -32.23
C LYS A 187 -43.29 -49.27 -32.26
N LEU A 188 -42.61 -48.81 -31.21
CA LEU A 188 -41.90 -47.52 -31.21
C LEU A 188 -40.41 -47.64 -31.58
N GLY A 189 -39.94 -48.84 -31.94
CA GLY A 189 -38.52 -49.09 -32.25
C GLY A 189 -38.14 -48.97 -33.73
N ARG A 190 -38.94 -48.32 -34.60
CA ARG A 190 -38.60 -48.25 -36.04
C ARG A 190 -38.73 -46.89 -36.71
N ASP A 191 -38.86 -45.79 -35.97
CA ASP A 191 -38.56 -44.46 -36.50
C ASP A 191 -37.99 -43.60 -35.37
N GLY A 192 -36.73 -43.21 -35.54
CA GLY A 192 -36.01 -42.35 -34.61
C GLY A 192 -36.56 -40.93 -34.59
N ASN A 193 -36.32 -40.27 -33.47
CA ASN A 193 -36.14 -38.81 -33.39
C ASN A 193 -37.33 -37.87 -33.62
N ARG A 194 -38.51 -38.16 -33.07
CA ARG A 194 -39.49 -37.10 -32.71
C ARG A 194 -40.26 -37.42 -31.43
N ILE A 195 -39.86 -36.82 -30.32
CA ILE A 195 -40.75 -36.63 -29.16
C ILE A 195 -41.50 -35.32 -29.44
N SER A 196 -42.79 -35.40 -29.77
CA SER A 196 -43.62 -34.21 -29.91
C SER A 196 -43.86 -33.55 -28.55
N LEU A 197 -43.60 -32.24 -28.47
CA LEU A 197 -43.97 -31.39 -27.35
C LEU A 197 -45.46 -31.56 -27.01
N PRO A 198 -45.85 -31.75 -25.73
CA PRO A 198 -47.24 -31.86 -25.36
C PRO A 198 -47.99 -30.58 -25.74
N SER A 199 -48.86 -30.70 -26.74
CA SER A 199 -49.81 -29.64 -27.09
C SER A 199 -50.93 -29.65 -26.03
N GLY A 200 -50.96 -28.63 -25.18
CA GLY A 200 -52.09 -28.34 -24.30
C GLY A 200 -51.77 -28.36 -22.80
N GLY A 201 -51.73 -27.16 -22.22
CA GLY A 201 -52.37 -26.87 -20.93
C GLY A 201 -51.75 -27.43 -19.65
N TRP A 202 -50.48 -27.16 -19.37
CA TRP A 202 -49.97 -27.11 -17.99
C TRP A 202 -49.40 -25.71 -17.74
N ARG A 203 -50.32 -24.75 -17.60
CA ARG A 203 -50.02 -23.51 -16.90
C ARG A 203 -50.36 -23.79 -15.44
N GLU A 204 -49.36 -23.76 -14.56
CA GLU A 204 -49.39 -23.06 -13.27
C GLU A 204 -48.19 -23.49 -12.39
N ASN A 205 -47.33 -22.49 -12.17
CA ASN A 205 -46.45 -22.27 -11.02
C ASN A 205 -45.29 -23.25 -10.77
N CYS A 206 -44.31 -23.23 -11.68
CA CYS A 206 -42.90 -23.37 -11.29
C CYS A 206 -42.22 -22.00 -11.47
N THR A 207 -42.18 -21.20 -10.42
CA THR A 207 -41.23 -20.08 -10.34
C THR A 207 -39.84 -20.68 -10.13
N TYR A 208 -39.14 -20.95 -11.23
CA TYR A 208 -37.68 -20.99 -11.16
C TYR A 208 -37.24 -19.59 -10.73
N TYR A 209 -36.70 -19.48 -9.53
CA TYR A 209 -35.84 -18.35 -9.20
C TYR A 209 -34.69 -18.39 -10.19
N GLN A 210 -34.72 -17.43 -11.10
CA GLN A 210 -33.69 -17.14 -12.06
C GLN A 210 -32.46 -16.69 -11.27
N PHE A 211 -31.51 -17.60 -11.05
CA PHE A 211 -30.16 -17.24 -10.62
C PHE A 211 -29.55 -16.38 -11.73
N SER A 212 -29.74 -15.06 -11.65
CA SER A 212 -28.93 -14.09 -12.36
C SER A 212 -27.52 -14.20 -11.78
N SER A 213 -26.63 -14.88 -12.51
CA SER A 213 -25.20 -14.76 -12.28
C SER A 213 -24.74 -13.38 -12.75
N PRO A 214 -24.08 -12.56 -11.93
CA PRO A 214 -23.18 -11.55 -12.43
C PRO A 214 -21.75 -12.11 -12.33
N ILE A 215 -21.29 -12.78 -13.39
CA ILE A 215 -19.85 -12.97 -13.63
C ILE A 215 -19.56 -12.36 -14.99
N SER A 216 -19.27 -11.06 -14.98
CA SER A 216 -18.48 -10.39 -16.01
C SER A 216 -17.97 -9.05 -15.49
N ALA A 217 -16.96 -9.06 -14.61
CA ALA A 217 -16.03 -7.94 -14.40
C ALA A 217 -14.88 -8.32 -13.44
N VAL A 218 -13.99 -9.22 -13.84
CA VAL A 218 -12.62 -9.22 -13.33
C VAL A 218 -11.68 -9.59 -14.48
N SER A 219 -11.25 -8.58 -15.23
CA SER A 219 -10.10 -8.61 -16.13
C SER A 219 -9.76 -7.17 -16.50
N SER A 220 -8.96 -6.51 -15.66
CA SER A 220 -8.01 -5.43 -15.99
C SER A 220 -7.70 -4.65 -14.71
N LEU A 221 -6.58 -4.96 -14.06
CA LEU A 221 -5.75 -4.03 -13.29
C LEU A 221 -4.42 -4.77 -13.01
N SER A 222 -3.49 -4.59 -13.95
CA SER A 222 -2.04 -4.54 -13.72
C SER A 222 -1.58 -3.18 -14.19
#